data_AF-A0A497ZW13-F1
#
_entry.id   AF-A0A497ZW13-F1
#
_cell.length_a   1.000
_cell.length_b   1.000
_cell.length_c   1.000
_cell.angle_alpha   90.00
_cell.angle_beta   90.00
_cell.angle_gamma   90.00
#
_symmetry.space_group_name_H-M   'P 1'
#
loop_
_entity.id
_entity.type
_entity.pdbx_description
1 polymer ?
#
loop_
_entity_poly.entity_id
_entity_poly.type
_entity_poly.pdbx_seq_one_letter_code
_entity_poly.pdbx_strand_id
1 'polypeptide(L)'
;MLLRKIVVTAVATAALLVPATAATAAPDRPAAAPTAAATTTTAATGNPVIVVGGLIGVSIAYEPIAARLRADGHRVFVYQLPGLGVGDIRDSARAFSGFVDQVRSATGASRVDVVAHSEGGLVSRWYVKFLGGADAVGRYVSLGSPQQGTYVANILRVVGLGSCAGIVACQQMSIGSDFLADLNAGDDTPGALRWTTVRTSQDELVRPVDNATLADGATNVLIQAACPLRAVGHLGLVLDGTAYSIVRQALRGEAIRPNCLAL
;
A
#
# COMPACT_ATOMS: atom_id res chain seq x y z
N MET A 1 -33.57 49.34 57.63
CA MET A 1 -33.20 50.18 56.48
C MET A 1 -32.41 49.31 55.51
N LEU A 2 -32.66 49.12 54.22
CA LEU A 2 -33.72 49.52 53.30
C LEU A 2 -33.58 48.58 52.06
N LEU A 3 -34.72 48.05 51.57
CA LEU A 3 -35.09 47.59 50.21
C LEU A 3 -34.10 46.78 49.34
N ARG A 4 -34.39 45.50 49.01
CA ARG A 4 -35.23 44.99 47.90
C ARG A 4 -34.89 45.56 46.51
N LYS A 5 -34.51 44.66 45.57
CA LYS A 5 -35.15 44.51 44.24
C LYS A 5 -34.67 43.23 43.54
N ILE A 6 -35.58 42.28 43.43
CA ILE A 6 -35.55 41.11 42.54
C ILE A 6 -36.20 41.57 41.23
N VAL A 7 -35.58 41.28 40.08
CA VAL A 7 -36.22 41.43 38.77
C VAL A 7 -36.38 40.04 38.18
N VAL A 8 -37.64 39.62 38.06
CA VAL A 8 -38.09 38.44 37.31
C VAL A 8 -38.38 38.92 35.88
N THR A 9 -37.73 38.33 34.89
CA THR A 9 -38.11 38.48 33.47
C THR A 9 -38.92 37.27 33.04
N ALA A 10 -40.21 37.51 32.77
CA ALA A 10 -41.16 36.54 32.26
C ALA A 10 -40.94 36.29 30.76
N VAL A 11 -41.03 35.03 30.36
CA VAL A 11 -41.06 34.58 28.96
C VAL A 11 -42.50 34.66 28.48
N ALA A 12 -42.77 35.43 27.43
CA ALA A 12 -44.07 35.48 26.74
C ALA A 12 -43.96 34.72 25.40
N THR A 13 -44.63 33.58 25.32
CA THR A 13 -44.84 32.79 24.10
C THR A 13 -46.00 33.38 23.29
N ALA A 14 -45.71 33.87 22.08
CA ALA A 14 -46.73 34.27 21.11
C ALA A 14 -47.09 33.07 20.20
N ALA A 15 -48.33 32.60 20.31
CA ALA A 15 -48.90 31.61 19.40
C ALA A 15 -49.44 32.31 18.15
N LEU A 16 -48.91 31.96 16.97
CA LEU A 16 -49.42 32.40 15.67
C LEU A 16 -50.38 31.34 15.13
N LEU A 17 -51.66 31.70 15.04
CA LEU A 17 -52.71 30.95 14.35
C LEU A 17 -52.57 31.16 12.84
N VAL A 18 -52.35 30.08 12.09
CA VAL A 18 -52.42 30.06 10.62
C VAL A 18 -53.77 29.47 10.21
N PRO A 19 -54.57 30.14 9.36
CA PRO A 19 -55.83 29.60 8.88
C PRO A 19 -55.60 28.49 7.83
N ALA A 20 -56.34 27.40 7.98
CA ALA A 20 -56.34 26.27 7.05
C ALA A 20 -57.12 26.63 5.77
N THR A 21 -56.43 26.62 4.63
CA THR A 21 -57.07 26.63 3.30
C THR A 21 -57.10 25.21 2.75
N ALA A 22 -58.30 24.72 2.46
CA ALA A 22 -58.53 23.42 1.82
C ALA A 22 -58.13 23.51 0.34
N ALA A 23 -57.10 22.77 -0.06
CA ALA A 23 -56.75 22.54 -1.46
C ALA A 23 -57.31 21.18 -1.90
N THR A 24 -58.16 21.21 -2.91
CA THR A 24 -58.76 20.04 -3.57
C THR A 24 -57.69 19.24 -4.33
N ALA A 25 -57.58 17.95 -4.03
CA ALA A 25 -56.66 17.02 -4.69
C ALA A 25 -57.12 16.71 -6.12
N ALA A 26 -56.21 16.84 -7.09
CA ALA A 26 -56.36 16.30 -8.44
C ALA A 26 -56.05 14.79 -8.44
N PRO A 27 -56.64 13.99 -9.34
CA PRO A 27 -56.43 12.55 -9.35
C PRO A 27 -55.01 12.17 -9.83
N ASP A 28 -54.33 11.37 -9.01
CA ASP A 28 -53.01 10.79 -9.28
C ASP A 28 -53.05 9.88 -10.52
N ARG A 29 -52.20 10.19 -11.50
CA ARG A 29 -51.88 9.30 -12.61
C ARG A 29 -50.57 8.60 -12.24
N PRO A 30 -50.52 7.25 -12.17
CA PRO A 30 -49.31 6.57 -11.74
C PRO A 30 -48.15 6.84 -12.71
N ALA A 31 -47.11 7.50 -12.22
CA ALA A 31 -45.85 7.67 -12.91
C ALA A 31 -45.14 6.31 -12.96
N ALA A 32 -44.84 5.84 -14.17
CA ALA A 32 -44.02 4.65 -14.36
C ALA A 32 -42.64 4.89 -13.73
N ALA A 33 -42.25 4.02 -12.80
CA ALA A 33 -40.94 4.05 -12.17
C ALA A 33 -39.84 3.85 -13.23
N PRO A 34 -38.74 4.63 -13.20
CA PRO A 34 -37.61 4.34 -14.05
C PRO A 34 -36.95 3.06 -13.54
N THR A 35 -37.02 1.99 -14.33
CA THR A 35 -36.18 0.80 -14.13
C THR A 35 -34.73 1.26 -14.12
N ALA A 36 -34.12 1.24 -12.94
CA ALA A 36 -32.69 1.40 -12.79
C ALA A 36 -32.03 0.29 -13.62
N ALA A 37 -31.49 0.67 -14.77
CA ALA A 37 -30.57 -0.19 -15.50
C ALA A 37 -29.46 -0.55 -14.53
N ALA A 38 -29.39 -1.82 -14.14
CA ALA A 38 -28.29 -2.34 -13.38
C ALA A 38 -27.04 -2.12 -14.23
N THR A 39 -26.30 -1.07 -13.91
CA THR A 39 -24.95 -0.86 -14.43
C THR A 39 -24.15 -2.06 -13.95
N THR A 40 -24.03 -3.05 -14.82
CA THR A 40 -23.14 -4.19 -14.63
C THR A 40 -21.76 -3.56 -14.56
N THR A 41 -21.28 -3.36 -13.35
CA THR A 41 -19.90 -2.91 -13.11
C THR A 41 -19.07 -4.07 -13.63
N THR A 42 -18.52 -3.92 -14.84
CA THR A 42 -17.59 -4.88 -15.41
C THR A 42 -16.54 -5.15 -14.34
N ALA A 43 -16.55 -6.37 -13.80
CA ALA A 43 -15.57 -6.78 -12.81
C ALA A 43 -14.19 -6.54 -13.45
N ALA A 44 -13.38 -5.68 -12.83
CA ALA A 44 -12.00 -5.50 -13.25
C ALA A 44 -11.37 -6.88 -13.39
N THR A 45 -10.88 -7.21 -14.58
CA THR A 45 -10.51 -8.58 -15.00
C THR A 45 -9.21 -9.07 -14.38
N GLY A 46 -8.72 -8.43 -13.32
CA GLY A 46 -7.48 -8.75 -12.63
C GLY A 46 -7.57 -8.56 -11.12
N ASN A 47 -6.60 -9.14 -10.41
CA ASN A 47 -6.48 -9.00 -8.95
C ASN A 47 -6.43 -7.52 -8.56
N PRO A 48 -7.11 -7.09 -7.48
CA PRO A 48 -6.86 -5.78 -6.90
C PRO A 48 -5.39 -5.66 -6.48
N VAL A 49 -4.83 -4.47 -6.69
CA VAL A 49 -3.43 -4.18 -6.37
C VAL A 49 -3.36 -3.47 -5.03
N ILE A 50 -2.52 -3.96 -4.13
CA ILE A 50 -2.19 -3.27 -2.89
C ILE A 50 -0.80 -2.67 -3.00
N VAL A 51 -0.72 -1.34 -2.93
CA VAL A 51 0.53 -0.61 -2.84
C VAL A 51 0.93 -0.51 -1.37
N VAL A 52 2.02 -1.17 -0.99
CA VAL A 52 2.48 -1.28 0.41
C VAL A 52 3.63 -0.32 0.65
N GLY A 53 3.44 0.61 1.57
CA GLY A 53 4.47 1.56 1.94
C GLY A 53 5.60 0.94 2.76
N GLY A 54 6.75 1.62 2.78
CA GLY A 54 7.88 1.30 3.65
C GLY A 54 7.95 2.18 4.91
N LEU A 55 9.04 2.02 5.66
CA LEU A 55 9.39 2.80 6.85
C LEU A 55 9.14 4.29 6.62
N ILE A 56 8.48 4.95 7.57
CA ILE A 56 8.08 6.37 7.56
C ILE A 56 7.24 6.83 6.35
N GLY A 57 6.82 5.91 5.49
CA GLY A 57 6.03 6.20 4.30
C GLY A 57 4.56 6.41 4.61
N VAL A 58 4.07 7.64 4.41
CA VAL A 58 2.65 7.97 4.52
C VAL A 58 1.91 7.68 3.21
N SER A 59 0.62 7.32 3.27
CA SER A 59 -0.16 6.88 2.09
C SER A 59 -0.08 7.84 0.90
N ILE A 60 -0.08 9.16 1.13
CA ILE A 60 -0.05 10.17 0.07
C ILE A 60 1.23 10.09 -0.80
N ALA A 61 2.35 9.64 -0.24
CA ALA A 61 3.60 9.48 -0.98
C ALA A 61 3.50 8.40 -2.08
N TYR A 62 2.54 7.48 -1.95
CA TYR A 62 2.30 6.38 -2.88
C TYR A 62 1.16 6.67 -3.86
N GLU A 63 0.51 7.83 -3.74
CA GLU A 63 -0.58 8.20 -4.65
C GLU A 63 -0.12 8.33 -6.11
N PRO A 64 1.09 8.82 -6.45
CA PRO A 64 1.54 8.86 -7.84
C PRO A 64 1.56 7.49 -8.54
N ILE A 65 2.11 6.46 -7.89
CA ILE A 65 2.10 5.09 -8.44
C ILE A 65 0.69 4.50 -8.43
N ALA A 66 -0.10 4.76 -7.37
CA ALA A 66 -1.47 4.29 -7.29
C ALA A 66 -2.36 4.90 -8.40
N ALA A 67 -2.21 6.20 -8.68
CA ALA A 67 -2.93 6.89 -9.75
C ALA A 67 -2.58 6.32 -11.13
N ARG A 68 -1.30 6.03 -11.40
CA ARG A 68 -0.89 5.37 -12.65
C ARG A 68 -1.51 3.96 -12.77
N LEU A 69 -1.50 3.17 -11.69
CA LEU A 69 -2.12 1.85 -11.67
C LEU A 69 -3.63 1.92 -11.91
N ARG A 70 -4.33 2.89 -11.31
CA ARG A 70 -5.76 3.12 -11.55
C ARG A 70 -6.03 3.55 -13.00
N ALA A 71 -5.17 4.40 -13.58
CA ALA A 71 -5.25 4.79 -14.98
C ALA A 71 -5.04 3.60 -15.94
N ASP A 72 -4.23 2.61 -15.54
CA ASP A 72 -4.08 1.33 -16.24
C ASP A 72 -5.23 0.33 -15.97
N GLY A 73 -6.28 0.73 -15.24
CA GLY A 73 -7.49 -0.05 -15.01
C GLY A 73 -7.49 -0.94 -13.77
N HIS A 74 -6.46 -0.86 -12.91
CA HIS A 74 -6.41 -1.65 -11.67
C HIS A 74 -7.34 -1.06 -10.59
N ARG A 75 -7.94 -1.93 -9.79
CA ARG A 75 -8.52 -1.55 -8.48
C ARG A 75 -7.39 -1.46 -7.47
N VAL A 76 -7.07 -0.26 -6.99
CA VAL A 76 -5.86 0.00 -6.20
C VAL A 76 -6.17 0.44 -4.78
N PHE A 77 -5.52 -0.19 -3.81
CA PHE A 77 -5.53 0.15 -2.40
C PHE A 77 -4.12 0.55 -1.97
N VAL A 78 -3.99 1.59 -1.15
CA VAL A 78 -2.70 2.00 -0.57
C VAL A 78 -2.71 1.58 0.90
N TYR A 79 -1.69 0.83 1.31
CA TYR A 79 -1.51 0.37 2.68
C TYR A 79 -0.30 1.05 3.32
N GLN A 80 -0.57 1.93 4.28
CA GLN A 80 0.44 2.50 5.17
C GLN A 80 0.68 1.56 6.34
N LEU A 81 1.95 1.29 6.64
CA LEU A 81 2.32 0.41 7.74
C LEU A 81 1.87 0.98 9.10
N PRO A 82 1.42 0.13 10.05
CA PRO A 82 1.10 0.55 11.40
C PRO A 82 2.28 1.28 12.05
N GLY A 83 2.01 2.36 12.78
CA GLY A 83 3.06 3.15 13.44
C GLY A 83 4.12 3.69 12.46
N LEU A 84 3.80 3.83 11.17
CA LEU A 84 4.74 4.22 10.12
C LEU A 84 5.92 3.24 9.94
N GLY A 85 5.74 1.95 10.26
CA GLY A 85 6.76 0.91 10.07
C GLY A 85 7.89 0.91 11.10
N VAL A 86 7.81 1.71 12.17
CA VAL A 86 8.92 1.76 13.16
C VAL A 86 8.99 0.54 14.09
N GLY A 87 7.89 -0.21 14.17
CA GLY A 87 7.71 -1.38 15.05
C GLY A 87 8.32 -2.67 14.49
N ASP A 88 7.87 -3.81 15.01
CA ASP A 88 8.30 -5.13 14.51
C ASP A 88 7.64 -5.44 13.15
N ILE A 89 8.45 -5.83 12.17
CA ILE A 89 8.02 -6.17 10.80
C ILE A 89 7.07 -7.37 10.80
N ARG A 90 7.23 -8.34 11.72
CA ARG A 90 6.33 -9.49 11.88
C ARG A 90 4.94 -9.05 12.32
N ASP A 91 4.85 -8.00 13.14
CA ASP A 91 3.59 -7.46 13.62
C ASP A 91 2.90 -6.66 12.50
N SER A 92 3.67 -5.85 11.77
CA SER A 92 3.22 -5.21 10.52
C SER A 92 2.71 -6.23 9.51
N ALA A 93 3.34 -7.39 9.38
CA ALA A 93 2.90 -8.46 8.47
C ALA A 93 1.58 -9.11 8.92
N ARG A 94 1.35 -9.28 10.23
CA ARG A 94 0.05 -9.73 10.76
C ARG A 94 -1.06 -8.71 10.49
N ALA A 95 -0.78 -7.42 10.68
CA ALA A 95 -1.72 -6.36 10.33
C ALA A 95 -2.00 -6.32 8.83
N PHE A 96 -0.97 -6.51 8.00
CA PHE A 96 -1.11 -6.58 6.55
C PHE A 96 -1.95 -7.77 6.09
N SER A 97 -1.78 -8.95 6.71
CA SER A 97 -2.63 -10.13 6.48
C SER A 97 -4.12 -9.78 6.61
N GLY A 98 -4.50 -9.14 7.72
CA GLY A 98 -5.88 -8.73 7.95
C GLY A 98 -6.38 -7.68 6.94
N PHE A 99 -5.50 -6.84 6.41
CA PHE A 99 -5.85 -5.89 5.34
C PHE A 99 -6.05 -6.60 3.99
N VAL A 100 -5.22 -7.58 3.65
CA VAL A 100 -5.40 -8.41 2.45
C VAL A 100 -6.77 -9.10 2.48
N ASP A 101 -7.17 -9.66 3.61
CA ASP A 101 -8.48 -10.30 3.75
C ASP A 101 -9.64 -9.30 3.59
N GLN A 102 -9.51 -8.09 4.14
CA GLN A 102 -10.49 -7.02 3.93
C GLN A 102 -10.62 -6.66 2.45
N VAL A 103 -9.49 -6.50 1.74
CA VAL A 103 -9.48 -6.19 0.30
C VAL A 103 -10.14 -7.32 -0.49
N ARG A 104 -9.79 -8.57 -0.22
CA ARG A 104 -10.39 -9.75 -0.89
C ARG A 104 -11.89 -9.83 -0.64
N SER A 105 -12.32 -9.65 0.61
CA SER A 105 -13.74 -9.64 0.98
C SER A 105 -14.51 -8.50 0.32
N ALA A 106 -13.95 -7.28 0.29
CA ALA A 106 -14.61 -6.12 -0.32
C ALA A 106 -14.65 -6.18 -1.85
N THR A 107 -13.71 -6.90 -2.46
CA THR A 107 -13.58 -6.98 -3.93
C THR A 107 -14.19 -8.22 -4.54
N GLY A 108 -14.39 -9.28 -3.75
CA GLY A 108 -14.73 -10.62 -4.23
C GLY A 108 -13.55 -11.37 -4.87
N ALA A 109 -12.35 -10.80 -4.86
CA ALA A 109 -11.19 -11.39 -5.51
C ALA A 109 -10.60 -12.53 -4.68
N SER A 110 -10.25 -13.64 -5.34
CA SER A 110 -9.59 -14.77 -4.68
C SER A 110 -8.14 -14.46 -4.31
N ARG A 111 -7.48 -13.54 -5.03
CA ARG A 111 -6.10 -13.09 -4.79
C ARG A 111 -5.95 -11.59 -4.93
N VAL A 112 -4.87 -11.06 -4.38
CA VAL A 112 -4.39 -9.68 -4.58
C VAL A 112 -3.04 -9.70 -5.29
N ASP A 113 -2.69 -8.62 -5.97
CA ASP A 113 -1.31 -8.37 -6.41
C ASP A 113 -0.69 -7.30 -5.49
N VAL A 114 0.59 -7.44 -5.18
CA VAL A 114 1.30 -6.57 -4.22
C VAL A 114 2.41 -5.80 -4.93
N VAL A 115 2.38 -4.48 -4.79
CA VAL A 115 3.48 -3.58 -5.18
C VAL A 115 4.01 -2.93 -3.91
N ALA A 116 5.18 -3.36 -3.46
CA ALA A 116 5.71 -2.96 -2.17
C ALA A 116 6.99 -2.15 -2.31
N HIS A 117 7.15 -1.13 -1.47
CA HIS A 117 8.35 -0.30 -1.44
C HIS A 117 9.14 -0.50 -0.16
N SER A 118 10.46 -0.61 -0.27
CA SER A 118 11.37 -0.64 0.88
C SER A 118 10.96 -1.71 1.91
N GLU A 119 10.84 -1.37 3.20
CA GLU A 119 10.35 -2.26 4.28
C GLU A 119 9.03 -2.99 3.93
N GLY A 120 8.12 -2.35 3.20
CA GLY A 120 6.84 -2.95 2.81
C GLY A 120 7.00 -4.26 2.04
N GLY A 121 8.12 -4.43 1.33
CA GLY A 121 8.45 -5.68 0.66
C GLY A 121 8.75 -6.81 1.64
N LEU A 122 9.42 -6.52 2.77
CA LEU A 122 9.68 -7.50 3.82
C LEU A 122 8.41 -7.87 4.57
N VAL A 123 7.57 -6.88 4.90
CA VAL A 123 6.23 -7.09 5.48
C VAL A 123 5.41 -8.04 4.61
N SER A 124 5.34 -7.75 3.31
CA SER A 124 4.57 -8.53 2.35
C SER A 124 5.13 -9.94 2.16
N ARG A 125 6.46 -10.09 2.17
CA ARG A 125 7.13 -11.37 1.99
C ARG A 125 7.01 -12.27 3.23
N TRP A 126 7.07 -11.68 4.44
CA TRP A 126 6.78 -12.39 5.68
C TRP A 126 5.32 -12.91 5.70
N TYR A 127 4.37 -12.08 5.25
CA TYR A 127 2.97 -12.51 5.09
C TYR A 127 2.84 -13.72 4.17
N VAL A 128 3.46 -13.67 2.99
CA VAL A 128 3.42 -14.78 2.02
C VAL A 128 4.03 -16.05 2.61
N LYS A 129 5.19 -15.95 3.26
CA LYS A 129 5.95 -17.11 3.74
C LYS A 129 5.36 -17.77 4.99
N PHE A 130 4.88 -16.98 5.94
CA PHE A 130 4.54 -17.50 7.28
C PHE A 130 3.08 -17.35 7.69
N LEU A 131 2.30 -16.52 6.98
CA LEU A 131 0.94 -16.15 7.39
C LEU A 131 -0.12 -16.55 6.34
N GLY A 132 0.20 -17.54 5.49
CA GLY A 132 -0.74 -18.09 4.51
C GLY A 132 -0.92 -17.25 3.24
N GLY A 133 -0.09 -16.22 3.01
CA GLY A 133 -0.24 -15.35 1.85
C GLY A 133 0.10 -16.01 0.50
N ALA A 134 0.76 -17.17 0.49
CA ALA A 134 1.12 -17.90 -0.74
C ALA A 134 -0.09 -18.21 -1.66
N ASP A 135 -1.27 -18.46 -1.07
CA ASP A 135 -2.49 -18.73 -1.84
C ASP A 135 -3.30 -17.47 -2.14
N ALA A 136 -3.06 -16.39 -1.40
CA ALA A 136 -3.80 -15.13 -1.46
C ALA A 136 -3.13 -14.05 -2.32
N VAL A 137 -1.86 -14.24 -2.70
CA VAL A 137 -1.12 -13.29 -3.55
C VAL A 137 -0.87 -13.91 -4.93
N GLY A 138 -1.20 -13.17 -5.99
CA GLY A 138 -0.93 -13.58 -7.37
C GLY A 138 0.45 -13.13 -7.87
N ARG A 139 0.84 -11.91 -7.51
CA ARG A 139 2.11 -11.30 -7.89
C ARG A 139 2.68 -10.48 -6.75
N TYR A 140 3.99 -10.56 -6.58
CA TYR A 140 4.78 -9.74 -5.69
C TYR A 140 5.76 -8.92 -6.51
N VAL A 141 5.70 -7.60 -6.38
CA VAL A 141 6.65 -6.67 -7.00
C VAL A 141 7.25 -5.79 -5.92
N SER A 142 8.54 -5.92 -5.64
CA SER A 142 9.23 -5.05 -4.67
C SER A 142 10.08 -3.98 -5.34
N LEU A 143 10.02 -2.76 -4.82
CA LEU A 143 10.79 -1.60 -5.23
C LEU A 143 11.81 -1.28 -4.13
N GLY A 144 13.08 -1.60 -4.37
CA GLY A 144 14.18 -1.26 -3.45
C GLY A 144 14.04 -1.90 -2.07
N SER A 145 13.38 -3.05 -1.94
CA SER A 145 13.22 -3.70 -0.63
C SER A 145 14.53 -4.37 -0.19
N PRO A 146 14.99 -4.20 1.07
CA PRO A 146 16.24 -4.80 1.55
C PRO A 146 16.04 -6.29 1.88
N GLN A 147 15.82 -7.12 0.86
CA GLN A 147 15.54 -8.56 0.97
C GLN A 147 16.59 -9.33 1.76
N GLN A 148 17.86 -8.93 1.61
CA GLN A 148 19.01 -9.48 2.34
C GLN A 148 19.57 -8.49 3.37
N GLY A 149 18.80 -7.45 3.71
CA GLY A 149 19.17 -6.37 4.63
C GLY A 149 19.99 -5.26 3.99
N THR A 150 20.37 -4.26 4.79
CA THR A 150 21.24 -3.16 4.34
C THR A 150 22.27 -2.75 5.39
N TYR A 151 23.51 -2.51 4.96
CA TYR A 151 24.56 -2.01 5.85
C TYR A 151 24.25 -0.61 6.40
N VAL A 152 23.38 0.18 5.76
CA VAL A 152 22.94 1.47 6.32
C VAL A 152 22.24 1.26 7.67
N ALA A 153 21.40 0.22 7.77
CA ALA A 153 20.78 -0.17 9.02
C ALA A 153 21.82 -0.68 10.04
N ASN A 154 22.82 -1.44 9.59
CA ASN A 154 23.94 -1.85 10.46
C ASN A 154 24.71 -0.64 11.00
N ILE A 155 25.03 0.36 10.17
CA ILE A 155 25.73 1.58 10.59
C ILE A 155 24.90 2.34 11.61
N LEU A 156 23.61 2.56 11.34
CA LEU A 156 22.69 3.24 12.26
C LEU A 156 22.57 2.49 13.61
N ARG A 157 22.60 1.15 13.58
CA ARG A 157 22.65 0.32 14.78
C ARG A 157 23.95 0.50 15.57
N VAL A 158 25.09 0.61 14.90
CA VAL A 158 26.40 0.82 15.55
C VAL A 158 26.49 2.23 16.16
N VAL A 159 26.14 3.27 15.41
CA VAL A 159 26.21 4.65 15.92
C VAL A 159 25.16 4.96 17.00
N GLY A 160 24.03 4.26 16.99
CA GLY A 160 23.00 4.35 18.03
C GLY A 160 23.21 3.39 19.22
N LEU A 161 24.47 2.98 19.47
CA LEU A 161 24.88 2.13 20.61
C LEU A 161 24.14 0.78 20.69
N GLY A 162 23.99 0.11 19.55
CA GLY A 162 23.30 -1.18 19.43
C GLY A 162 21.81 -1.04 19.14
N SER A 163 21.23 0.16 19.31
CA SER A 163 19.87 0.47 18.87
C SER A 163 19.93 1.25 17.57
N CYS A 164 19.12 0.89 16.56
CA CYS A 164 18.98 1.74 15.38
C CYS A 164 18.07 2.93 15.72
N ALA A 165 18.55 3.82 16.60
CA ALA A 165 17.80 4.94 17.17
C ALA A 165 16.43 4.53 17.77
N GLY A 166 16.35 3.34 18.39
CA GLY A 166 15.11 2.79 18.95
C GLY A 166 14.10 2.24 17.93
N ILE A 167 14.42 2.23 16.63
CA ILE A 167 13.54 1.70 15.58
C ILE A 167 13.76 0.18 15.47
N VAL A 168 12.71 -0.61 15.68
CA VAL A 168 12.78 -2.09 15.68
C VAL A 168 12.92 -2.61 14.26
N ALA A 169 12.11 -2.13 13.32
CA ALA A 169 12.21 -2.52 11.91
C ALA A 169 13.60 -2.28 11.33
N CYS A 170 14.28 -1.20 11.72
CA CYS A 170 15.65 -0.96 11.29
C CYS A 170 16.64 -2.03 11.80
N GLN A 171 16.49 -2.48 13.05
CA GLN A 171 17.30 -3.60 13.56
C GLN A 171 17.02 -4.88 12.77
N GLN A 172 15.75 -5.14 12.44
CA GLN A 172 15.35 -6.27 11.60
C GLN A 172 15.83 -6.16 10.15
N MET A 173 15.98 -4.96 9.60
CA MET A 173 16.56 -4.72 8.26
C MET A 173 18.10 -4.73 8.23
N SER A 174 18.76 -4.87 9.38
CA SER A 174 20.23 -5.00 9.44
C SER A 174 20.65 -6.34 8.85
N ILE A 175 21.69 -6.35 8.02
CA ILE A 175 22.28 -7.57 7.45
C ILE A 175 22.67 -8.50 8.59
N GLY A 176 22.23 -9.76 8.50
CA GLY A 176 22.46 -10.80 9.52
C GLY A 176 21.56 -10.71 10.75
N SER A 177 20.47 -9.94 10.71
CA SER A 177 19.45 -9.96 11.77
C SER A 177 18.74 -11.32 11.82
N ASP A 178 18.25 -11.71 13.00
CA ASP A 178 17.47 -12.94 13.17
C ASP A 178 16.19 -12.93 12.32
N PHE A 179 15.58 -11.75 12.14
CA PHE A 179 14.42 -11.61 11.26
C PHE A 179 14.73 -12.00 9.81
N LEU A 180 15.86 -11.52 9.25
CA LEU A 180 16.25 -11.87 7.89
C LEU A 180 16.76 -13.30 7.79
N ALA A 181 17.43 -13.80 8.84
CA ALA A 181 17.82 -15.21 8.92
C ALA A 181 16.58 -16.12 8.82
N ASP A 182 15.52 -15.84 9.58
CA ASP A 182 14.24 -16.56 9.49
C ASP A 182 13.61 -16.40 8.10
N LEU A 183 13.50 -15.16 7.61
CA LEU A 183 12.80 -14.85 6.35
C LEU A 183 13.48 -15.48 5.13
N ASN A 184 14.81 -15.55 5.12
CA ASN A 184 15.61 -16.06 4.01
C ASN A 184 16.02 -17.54 4.19
N ALA A 185 15.54 -18.21 5.25
CA ALA A 185 15.76 -19.64 5.42
C ALA A 185 14.89 -20.45 4.45
N GLY A 186 15.51 -21.34 3.66
CA GLY A 186 14.79 -22.16 2.68
C GLY A 186 14.41 -21.38 1.42
N ASP A 187 13.24 -21.66 0.86
CA ASP A 187 12.76 -21.03 -0.38
C ASP A 187 12.47 -19.54 -0.16
N ASP A 188 13.12 -18.69 -0.96
CA ASP A 188 12.96 -17.25 -0.93
C ASP A 188 11.65 -16.76 -1.58
N THR A 189 11.04 -17.61 -2.40
CA THR A 189 9.93 -17.31 -3.29
C THR A 189 8.78 -18.32 -3.18
N PRO A 190 8.28 -18.60 -1.95
CA PRO A 190 7.35 -19.71 -1.73
C PRO A 190 6.02 -19.53 -2.45
N GLY A 191 5.49 -20.62 -2.99
CA GLY A 191 4.18 -20.66 -3.65
C GLY A 191 4.25 -20.46 -5.17
N ALA A 192 3.07 -20.39 -5.80
CA ALA A 192 2.96 -20.31 -7.26
C ALA A 192 2.88 -18.86 -7.82
N LEU A 193 3.00 -17.86 -6.96
CA LEU A 193 2.97 -16.45 -7.34
C LEU A 193 4.21 -16.03 -8.13
N ARG A 194 4.09 -14.93 -8.88
CA ARG A 194 5.22 -14.36 -9.61
C ARG A 194 5.95 -13.33 -8.75
N TRP A 195 7.26 -13.50 -8.63
CA TRP A 195 8.14 -12.63 -7.85
C TRP A 195 8.96 -11.75 -8.77
N THR A 196 8.88 -10.43 -8.58
CA THR A 196 9.72 -9.44 -9.27
C THR A 196 10.35 -8.53 -8.23
N THR A 197 11.65 -8.29 -8.35
CA THR A 197 12.33 -7.24 -7.60
C THR A 197 12.84 -6.19 -8.56
N VAL A 198 12.77 -4.93 -8.16
CA VAL A 198 13.29 -3.79 -8.92
C VAL A 198 14.24 -3.02 -8.02
N ARG A 199 15.47 -2.85 -8.49
CA ARG A 199 16.54 -2.17 -7.78
C ARG A 199 17.24 -1.17 -8.68
N THR A 200 17.91 -0.21 -8.04
CA THR A 200 18.68 0.84 -8.70
C THR A 200 20.09 0.88 -8.13
N SER A 201 21.11 1.00 -8.97
CA SER A 201 22.50 1.14 -8.52
C SER A 201 22.77 2.42 -7.73
N GLN A 202 21.84 3.37 -7.80
CA GLN A 202 21.88 4.66 -7.10
C GLN A 202 21.08 4.65 -5.79
N ASP A 203 20.62 3.48 -5.33
CA ASP A 203 19.90 3.36 -4.06
C ASP A 203 20.82 3.78 -2.90
N GLU A 204 20.42 4.80 -2.17
CA GLU A 204 21.17 5.36 -1.04
C GLU A 204 20.90 4.64 0.29
N LEU A 205 19.84 3.83 0.36
CA LEU A 205 19.39 3.20 1.61
C LEU A 205 19.62 1.68 1.62
N VAL A 206 19.47 0.99 0.49
CA VAL A 206 19.64 -0.47 0.40
C VAL A 206 20.97 -0.79 -0.26
N ARG A 207 21.96 -1.06 0.60
CA ARG A 207 23.34 -1.30 0.19
C ARG A 207 23.91 -2.56 0.86
N PRO A 208 24.60 -3.43 0.09
CA PRO A 208 24.86 -3.36 -1.35
C PRO A 208 23.58 -3.53 -2.19
N VAL A 209 23.59 -3.02 -3.44
CA VAL A 209 22.38 -2.99 -4.29
C VAL A 209 21.79 -4.39 -4.53
N ASP A 210 22.64 -5.42 -4.59
CA ASP A 210 22.19 -6.79 -4.83
C ASP A 210 21.46 -7.39 -3.62
N ASN A 211 21.49 -6.75 -2.44
CA ASN A 211 20.65 -7.15 -1.31
C ASN A 211 19.16 -6.88 -1.54
N ALA A 212 18.79 -6.18 -2.61
CA ALA A 212 17.40 -6.05 -3.05
C ALA A 212 16.92 -7.22 -3.94
N THR A 213 17.73 -8.27 -4.10
CA THR A 213 17.38 -9.45 -4.90
C THR A 213 16.82 -10.60 -4.06
N LEU A 214 16.05 -11.46 -4.72
CA LEU A 214 15.56 -12.73 -4.19
C LEU A 214 16.16 -13.88 -4.98
N ALA A 215 16.39 -15.01 -4.31
CA ALA A 215 16.77 -16.25 -4.95
C ALA A 215 15.56 -16.97 -5.61
N ASP A 216 15.75 -18.24 -5.97
CA ASP A 216 14.71 -19.26 -6.21
C ASP A 216 13.64 -19.00 -7.28
N GLY A 217 13.92 -18.11 -8.23
CA GLY A 217 13.08 -17.92 -9.43
C GLY A 217 12.41 -16.56 -9.53
N ALA A 218 12.83 -15.60 -8.70
CA ALA A 218 12.44 -14.21 -8.88
C ALA A 218 13.04 -13.58 -10.15
N THR A 219 12.26 -12.72 -10.80
CA THR A 219 12.76 -11.81 -11.83
C THR A 219 13.40 -10.60 -11.15
N ASN A 220 14.72 -10.59 -11.07
CA ASN A 220 15.49 -9.52 -10.43
C ASN A 220 15.93 -8.46 -11.46
N VAL A 221 15.40 -7.24 -11.36
CA VAL A 221 15.59 -6.18 -12.36
C VAL A 221 16.46 -5.06 -11.79
N LEU A 222 17.64 -4.86 -12.36
CA LEU A 222 18.44 -3.65 -12.18
C LEU A 222 18.06 -2.63 -13.26
N ILE A 223 17.53 -1.46 -12.88
CA ILE A 223 17.13 -0.41 -13.83
C ILE A 223 18.29 -0.07 -14.79
N GLN A 224 19.50 0.13 -14.25
CA GLN A 224 20.66 0.54 -15.03
C GLN A 224 21.20 -0.54 -15.97
N ALA A 225 20.79 -1.81 -15.83
CA ALA A 225 21.16 -2.85 -16.79
C ALA A 225 20.50 -2.64 -18.16
N ALA A 226 19.28 -2.09 -18.18
CA ALA A 226 18.57 -1.73 -19.42
C ALA A 226 18.68 -0.24 -19.74
N CYS A 227 18.69 0.61 -18.71
CA CYS A 227 18.65 2.07 -18.81
C CYS A 227 19.85 2.69 -18.09
N PRO A 228 21.08 2.58 -18.64
CA PRO A 228 22.31 2.96 -17.94
C PRO A 228 22.39 4.44 -17.54
N LEU A 229 21.64 5.31 -18.23
CA LEU A 229 21.59 6.74 -17.96
C LEU A 229 20.41 7.16 -17.06
N ARG A 230 19.51 6.24 -16.70
CA ARG A 230 18.34 6.58 -15.87
C ARG A 230 18.78 6.75 -14.41
N ALA A 231 18.59 7.96 -13.89
CA ALA A 231 18.92 8.30 -12.51
C ALA A 231 17.70 8.13 -11.58
N VAL A 232 17.75 7.15 -10.69
CA VAL A 232 16.66 6.83 -9.74
C VAL A 232 17.25 6.49 -8.37
N GLY A 233 17.00 7.31 -7.35
CA GLY A 233 17.32 6.97 -5.95
C GLY A 233 16.25 6.07 -5.32
N HIS A 234 16.39 5.74 -4.04
CA HIS A 234 15.50 4.84 -3.31
C HIS A 234 14.04 5.31 -3.36
N LEU A 235 13.78 6.53 -2.89
CA LEU A 235 12.44 7.14 -2.93
C LEU A 235 11.95 7.39 -4.37
N GLY A 236 12.88 7.53 -5.31
CA GLY A 236 12.57 7.70 -6.72
C GLY A 236 11.86 6.48 -7.32
N LEU A 237 12.09 5.27 -6.80
CA LEU A 237 11.53 4.04 -7.36
C LEU A 237 9.99 4.03 -7.41
N VAL A 238 9.31 4.72 -6.49
CA VAL A 238 7.84 4.83 -6.47
C VAL A 238 7.29 5.98 -7.31
N LEU A 239 8.14 6.89 -7.77
CA LEU A 239 7.76 8.07 -8.56
C LEU A 239 8.17 7.93 -10.04
N ASP A 240 9.24 7.19 -10.29
CA ASP A 240 9.92 7.11 -11.57
C ASP A 240 9.09 6.35 -12.63
N GLY A 241 8.93 6.95 -13.82
CA GLY A 241 8.22 6.31 -14.93
C GLY A 241 8.87 5.03 -15.46
N THR A 242 10.21 4.92 -15.42
CA THR A 242 10.91 3.70 -15.84
C THR A 242 10.65 2.57 -14.85
N ALA A 243 10.75 2.85 -13.54
CA ALA A 243 10.37 1.91 -12.50
C ALA A 243 8.90 1.48 -12.62
N TYR A 244 7.99 2.44 -12.87
CA TYR A 244 6.59 2.14 -13.11
C TYR A 244 6.36 1.24 -14.33
N SER A 245 7.10 1.46 -15.42
CA SER A 245 6.98 0.62 -16.63
C SER A 245 7.29 -0.86 -16.33
N ILE A 246 8.24 -1.12 -15.43
CA ILE A 246 8.59 -2.47 -14.95
C ILE A 246 7.44 -3.04 -14.11
N VAL A 247 6.92 -2.26 -13.15
CA VAL A 247 5.77 -2.66 -12.30
C VAL A 247 4.59 -3.06 -13.17
N ARG A 248 4.23 -2.24 -14.16
CA ARG A 248 3.13 -2.50 -15.07
C ARG A 248 3.31 -3.81 -15.86
N GLN A 249 4.51 -4.04 -16.40
CA GLN A 249 4.82 -5.27 -17.14
C GLN A 249 4.75 -6.50 -16.22
N ALA A 250 5.31 -6.40 -15.02
CA ALA A 250 5.25 -7.47 -14.02
C ALA A 250 3.80 -7.81 -13.64
N LEU A 251 2.96 -6.81 -13.39
CA LEU A 251 1.53 -6.98 -13.08
C LEU A 251 0.73 -7.58 -14.24
N ARG A 252 1.15 -7.36 -15.48
CA ARG A 252 0.52 -7.97 -16.67
C ARG A 252 1.07 -9.36 -17.00
N GLY A 253 2.15 -9.79 -16.34
CA GLY A 253 2.85 -11.04 -16.69
C GLY A 253 3.59 -10.95 -18.02
N GLU A 254 3.98 -9.74 -18.43
CA GLU A 254 4.74 -9.48 -19.65
C GLU A 254 6.25 -9.67 -19.41
N ALA A 255 7.01 -9.86 -20.49
CA ALA A 255 8.46 -9.83 -20.41
C ALA A 255 8.95 -8.42 -20.01
N ILE A 256 9.87 -8.34 -19.04
CA ILE A 256 10.36 -7.06 -18.55
C ILE A 256 11.29 -6.40 -19.56
N ARG A 257 10.89 -5.24 -20.07
CA ARG A 257 11.61 -4.34 -20.98
C ARG A 257 11.39 -2.89 -20.51
N PRO A 258 12.23 -2.38 -19.60
CA PRO A 258 12.04 -1.05 -19.02
C PRO A 258 11.99 0.05 -20.10
N ASN A 259 11.03 0.98 -19.98
CA ASN A 259 10.99 2.15 -20.86
C ASN A 259 11.88 3.26 -20.27
N CYS A 260 13.10 3.40 -20.79
CA CYS A 260 14.09 4.36 -20.29
C CYS A 260 13.68 5.84 -20.43
N LEU A 261 12.68 6.15 -21.27
CA LEU A 261 12.19 7.50 -21.52
C LEU A 261 10.84 7.78 -20.84
N ALA A 262 10.33 6.85 -20.02
CA ALA A 262 9.09 7.06 -19.30
C ALA A 262 9.22 8.21 -18.28
N LEU A 263 8.19 9.06 -18.27
CA LEU A 263 8.03 10.19 -17.35
C LEU A 263 7.33 9.70 -16.07
#